data_AF-A0A937NP52-F1
#
_entry.id   AF-A0A937NP52-F1
#
_cell.length_a   1.000
_cell.length_b   1.000
_cell.length_c   1.000
_cell.angle_alpha   90.00
_cell.angle_beta   90.00
_cell.angle_gamma   90.00
#
_symmetry.space_group_name_H-M   'P 1'
#
loop_
_entity.id
_entity.type
_entity.pdbx_description
1 polymer ?
#
loop_
_entity_poly.entity_id
_entity_poly.type
_entity_poly.pdbx_seq_one_letter_code
_entity_poly.pdbx_strand_id
1 'polypeptide(L)'
;MTKSVFSKQYDLLRRLLVTARQQNELTQAQVATKLDKPQSFVSKYERGERRLDVIEFLEVTRALDVDPSSMIERIESYDEEYKRSILEKWEITARVLTELLAQNPSLRGMLFGYISEFKLEELWLQPPRITDCLKADDHDRRKKGDRVIIYRDEQFIIEAKSLQTNTVAYKDGRWTAKSQVDASDRRQITLPNGTALSTTCLLVGEFDVLAVNTYPFEEEWRFVFAKNKDLPRTSWRGYTPEQRQYLLATTVEITWPLEPPFHDDLFKVLDELIQERH
;
A
#
# COMPACT_ATOMS: atom_id res chain seq x y z
N MET A 1 23.65 -19.75 9.78
CA MET A 1 23.62 -18.40 10.39
C MET A 1 22.24 -17.80 10.18
N THR A 2 21.51 -17.61 11.26
CA THR A 2 20.08 -17.28 11.37
C THR A 2 19.78 -15.86 10.87
N LYS A 3 19.39 -15.71 9.59
CA LYS A 3 19.04 -14.42 8.96
C LYS A 3 17.54 -14.07 8.93
N SER A 4 16.65 -14.97 9.37
CA SER A 4 15.20 -14.82 9.11
C SER A 4 14.35 -14.32 10.28
N VAL A 5 14.77 -14.51 11.54
CA VAL A 5 13.95 -14.11 12.71
C VAL A 5 14.26 -12.67 13.14
N PHE A 6 15.53 -12.27 13.05
CA PHE A 6 15.98 -10.93 13.44
C PHE A 6 15.48 -9.79 12.54
N SER A 7 14.92 -10.04 11.34
CA SER A 7 14.37 -8.96 10.52
C SER A 7 12.99 -8.53 11.01
N LYS A 8 12.07 -9.47 11.25
CA LYS A 8 10.68 -9.17 11.67
C LYS A 8 10.61 -8.47 13.03
N GLN A 9 11.35 -8.99 14.01
CA GLN A 9 11.42 -8.40 15.36
C GLN A 9 12.09 -7.02 15.33
N TYR A 10 13.11 -6.85 14.47
CA TYR A 10 13.77 -5.56 14.32
C TYR A 10 12.89 -4.53 13.57
N ASP A 11 12.10 -4.96 12.58
CA ASP A 11 11.11 -4.12 11.92
C ASP A 11 9.96 -3.75 12.86
N LEU A 12 9.58 -4.64 13.78
CA LEU A 12 8.66 -4.29 14.85
C LEU A 12 9.27 -3.25 15.79
N LEU A 13 10.51 -3.45 16.27
CA LEU A 13 11.21 -2.47 17.11
C LEU A 13 11.22 -1.09 16.44
N ARG A 14 11.58 -1.03 15.16
CA ARG A 14 11.57 0.20 14.35
C ARG A 14 10.20 0.86 14.35
N ARG A 15 9.13 0.11 14.04
CA ARG A 15 7.76 0.62 14.02
C ARG A 15 7.32 1.12 15.39
N LEU A 16 7.61 0.38 16.46
CA LEU A 16 7.30 0.80 17.82
C LEU A 16 7.97 2.13 18.18
N LEU A 17 9.24 2.33 17.80
CA LEU A 17 9.95 3.60 18.02
C LEU A 17 9.34 4.75 17.23
N VAL A 18 8.98 4.53 15.95
CA VAL A 18 8.30 5.54 15.12
C VAL A 18 6.94 5.91 15.71
N THR A 19 6.14 4.92 16.11
CA THR A 19 4.83 5.14 16.72
C THR A 19 4.96 5.90 18.03
N ALA A 20 5.90 5.52 18.91
CA ALA A 20 6.16 6.24 20.15
C ALA A 20 6.55 7.70 19.90
N ARG A 21 7.37 7.97 18.89
CA ARG A 21 7.71 9.33 18.49
C ARG A 21 6.47 10.12 18.05
N GLN A 22 5.63 9.53 17.20
CA GLN A 22 4.42 10.17 16.69
C GLN A 22 3.39 10.42 17.81
N GLN A 23 3.21 9.48 18.73
CA GLN A 23 2.31 9.62 19.88
C GLN A 23 2.74 10.73 20.84
N ASN A 24 4.04 10.99 20.93
CA ASN A 24 4.59 12.12 21.66
C ASN A 24 4.69 13.41 20.83
N GLU A 25 4.13 13.41 19.61
CA GLU A 25 4.10 14.55 18.69
C GLU A 25 5.50 15.13 18.37
N LEU A 26 6.54 14.29 18.41
CA LEU A 26 7.92 14.70 18.18
C LEU A 26 8.29 14.57 16.71
N THR A 27 8.95 15.59 16.15
CA THR A 27 9.63 15.50 14.85
C THR A 27 10.94 14.73 14.98
N GLN A 28 11.43 14.15 13.88
CA GLN A 28 12.74 13.49 13.86
C GLN A 28 13.87 14.44 14.28
N ALA A 29 13.77 15.73 13.92
CA ALA A 29 14.74 16.75 14.30
C ALA A 29 14.75 16.98 15.82
N GLN A 30 13.57 17.06 16.46
CA GLN A 30 13.48 17.21 17.92
C GLN A 30 14.07 16.02 18.68
N VAL A 31 13.81 14.79 18.21
CA VAL A 31 14.42 13.58 18.80
C VAL A 31 15.94 13.61 18.63
N ALA A 32 16.43 13.98 17.44
CA ALA A 32 17.86 14.08 17.18
C ALA A 32 18.55 15.10 18.08
N THR A 33 17.92 16.27 18.31
CA THR A 33 18.39 17.28 19.27
C THR A 33 18.46 16.72 20.69
N LYS A 34 17.43 15.98 21.15
CA LYS A 34 17.45 15.34 22.48
C LYS A 34 18.58 14.32 22.63
N LEU A 35 19.01 13.69 21.54
CA LEU A 35 20.05 12.67 21.51
C LEU A 35 21.46 13.22 21.28
N ASP A 36 21.60 14.54 21.02
CA ASP A 36 22.83 15.15 20.52
C ASP A 36 23.38 14.43 19.26
N LYS A 37 22.47 14.14 18.32
CA LYS A 37 22.78 13.50 17.04
C LYS A 37 22.26 14.32 15.86
N PRO A 38 22.82 14.14 14.65
CA PRO A 38 22.21 14.67 13.43
C PRO A 38 20.82 14.07 13.19
N GLN A 39 19.88 14.81 12.60
CA GLN A 39 18.56 14.28 12.22
C GLN A 39 18.65 13.04 11.33
N SER A 40 19.72 12.92 10.53
CA SER A 40 19.99 11.74 9.71
C SER A 40 20.19 10.46 10.52
N PHE A 41 20.62 10.54 11.79
CA PHE A 41 20.65 9.39 12.69
C PHE A 41 19.25 8.81 12.88
N VAL A 42 18.29 9.70 13.20
CA VAL A 42 16.88 9.34 13.43
C VAL A 42 16.24 8.79 12.16
N SER A 43 16.38 9.53 11.06
CA SER A 43 15.86 9.09 9.76
C SER A 43 16.40 7.71 9.36
N LYS A 44 17.71 7.46 9.49
CA LYS A 44 18.31 6.18 9.09
C LYS A 44 17.81 4.99 9.92
N TYR A 45 17.68 5.13 11.24
CA TYR A 45 17.17 4.02 12.04
C TYR A 45 15.66 3.83 11.88
N GLU A 46 14.90 4.90 11.61
CA GLU A 46 13.45 4.85 11.32
C GLU A 46 13.15 4.33 9.91
N ARG A 47 14.11 4.41 8.98
CA ARG A 47 14.01 3.79 7.64
C ARG A 47 14.63 2.41 7.51
N GLY A 48 15.45 2.00 8.49
CA GLY A 48 16.00 0.64 8.57
C GLY A 48 17.34 0.52 7.86
N GLU A 49 17.85 1.65 7.37
CA GLU A 49 19.17 1.81 6.78
C GLU A 49 20.28 1.70 7.83
N ARG A 50 19.95 1.85 9.11
CA ARG A 50 20.88 1.70 10.24
C ARG A 50 20.27 0.90 11.38
N ARG A 51 21.07 0.00 11.95
CA ARG A 51 20.69 -0.71 13.18
C ARG A 51 21.09 0.09 14.42
N LEU A 52 20.20 0.11 15.42
CA LEU A 52 20.52 0.57 16.77
C LEU A 52 21.14 -0.59 17.55
N ASP A 53 22.22 -0.31 18.27
CA ASP A 53 22.66 -1.20 19.34
C ASP A 53 21.80 -1.00 20.60
N VAL A 54 22.04 -1.80 21.63
CA VAL A 54 21.24 -1.75 22.87
C VAL A 54 21.39 -0.43 23.62
N ILE A 55 22.56 0.21 23.57
CA ILE A 55 22.81 1.49 24.24
C ILE A 55 22.06 2.60 23.51
N GLU A 56 22.17 2.63 22.18
CA GLU A 56 21.45 3.58 21.34
C GLU A 56 19.93 3.40 21.46
N PHE A 57 19.44 2.17 21.55
CA PHE A 57 18.03 1.89 21.84
C PHE A 57 17.59 2.53 23.15
N LEU A 58 18.34 2.34 24.24
CA LEU A 58 18.04 2.93 25.55
C LEU A 58 18.11 4.47 25.55
N GLU A 59 19.00 5.06 24.75
CA GLU A 59 19.05 6.52 24.55
C GLU A 59 17.80 7.02 23.81
N VAL A 60 17.43 6.34 22.72
CA VAL A 60 16.24 6.70 21.93
C VAL A 60 14.96 6.57 22.76
N THR A 61 14.75 5.45 23.48
CA THR A 61 13.54 5.29 24.30
C THR A 61 13.42 6.36 25.38
N ARG A 62 14.54 6.76 26.01
CA ARG A 62 14.57 7.89 26.94
C ARG A 62 14.23 9.21 26.28
N ALA A 63 14.76 9.49 25.08
CA ALA A 63 14.41 10.71 24.34
C ALA A 63 12.93 10.77 23.94
N LEU A 64 12.31 9.60 23.77
CA LEU A 64 10.89 9.41 23.47
C LEU A 64 9.99 9.29 24.71
N ASP A 65 10.54 9.32 25.92
CA ASP A 65 9.80 9.12 27.17
C ASP A 65 9.02 7.79 27.23
N VAL A 66 9.66 6.71 26.77
CA VAL A 66 9.10 5.35 26.80
C VAL A 66 9.98 4.43 27.63
N ASP A 67 9.36 3.55 28.42
CA ASP A 67 10.07 2.49 29.12
C ASP A 67 10.60 1.43 28.14
N PRO A 68 11.93 1.25 28.03
CA PRO A 68 12.51 0.25 27.13
C PRO A 68 12.06 -1.17 27.44
N SER A 69 11.77 -1.50 28.72
CA SER A 69 11.34 -2.84 29.13
C SER A 69 9.99 -3.18 28.52
N SER A 70 9.02 -2.25 28.60
CA SER A 70 7.71 -2.40 27.95
C SER A 70 7.79 -2.60 26.43
N MET A 71 8.76 -1.97 25.76
CA MET A 71 8.99 -2.18 24.33
C MET A 71 9.56 -3.56 24.04
N ILE A 72 10.54 -4.02 24.84
CA ILE A 72 11.11 -5.36 24.71
C ILE A 72 10.03 -6.42 24.92
N GLU A 73 9.20 -6.28 25.95
CA GLU A 73 8.08 -7.19 26.22
C GLU A 73 7.13 -7.30 25.01
N ARG A 74 6.81 -6.17 24.36
CA ARG A 74 5.97 -6.17 23.14
C ARG A 74 6.65 -6.84 21.94
N ILE A 75 7.98 -6.75 21.85
CA ILE A 75 8.75 -7.40 20.79
C ILE A 75 8.83 -8.90 21.03
N GLU A 76 9.07 -9.32 22.28
CA GLU A 76 9.07 -10.73 22.68
C GLU A 76 7.68 -11.35 22.53
N SER A 77 6.63 -10.63 22.92
CA SER A 77 5.25 -11.09 22.78
C SER A 77 4.74 -11.09 21.34
N TYR A 78 5.46 -10.47 20.40
CA TYR A 78 5.04 -10.43 19.00
C TYR A 78 4.92 -11.83 18.40
N ASP A 79 5.89 -12.70 18.69
CA ASP A 79 5.79 -14.09 18.26
C ASP A 79 4.76 -14.87 19.11
N GLU A 80 4.48 -14.45 20.35
CA GLU A 80 3.47 -15.09 21.23
C GLU A 80 2.01 -14.82 20.76
N GLU A 81 1.71 -13.61 20.28
CA GLU A 81 0.38 -13.25 19.78
C GLU A 81 -0.01 -14.05 18.52
N TYR A 82 0.99 -14.40 17.70
CA TYR A 82 0.85 -15.19 16.46
C TYR A 82 1.40 -16.62 16.56
N LYS A 83 1.78 -17.09 17.76
CA LYS A 83 2.39 -18.42 17.98
C LYS A 83 1.52 -19.56 17.50
N ARG A 84 0.20 -19.38 17.61
CA ARG A 84 -0.81 -20.22 16.98
C ARG A 84 -1.38 -19.47 15.79
N SER A 85 -1.30 -20.09 14.63
CA SER A 85 -2.03 -19.67 13.43
C SER A 85 -3.53 -19.55 13.72
N ILE A 86 -4.22 -18.74 12.91
CA ILE A 86 -5.68 -18.64 13.01
C ILE A 86 -6.37 -19.99 12.82
N LEU A 87 -5.76 -20.87 12.01
CA LEU A 87 -6.22 -22.23 11.78
C LEU A 87 -6.13 -23.08 13.06
N GLU A 88 -5.01 -22.98 13.79
CA GLU A 88 -4.86 -23.66 15.07
C GLU A 88 -5.79 -23.09 16.14
N LYS A 89 -5.96 -21.76 16.20
CA LYS A 89 -6.86 -21.10 17.16
C LYS A 89 -8.33 -21.50 16.96
N TRP A 90 -8.74 -21.65 15.71
CA TRP A 90 -10.11 -22.04 15.35
C TRP A 90 -10.30 -23.55 15.19
N GLU A 91 -9.24 -24.33 15.39
CA GLU A 91 -9.26 -25.79 15.26
C GLU A 91 -9.75 -26.26 13.87
N ILE A 92 -9.37 -25.52 12.82
CA ILE A 92 -9.69 -25.86 11.42
C ILE A 92 -8.43 -26.16 10.63
N THR A 93 -8.59 -26.88 9.52
CA THR A 93 -7.50 -27.15 8.57
C THR A 93 -7.52 -26.16 7.41
N ALA A 94 -6.41 -26.07 6.67
CA ALA A 94 -6.36 -25.30 5.43
C ALA A 94 -7.45 -25.74 4.43
N ARG A 95 -7.74 -27.06 4.37
CA ARG A 95 -8.82 -27.60 3.54
C ARG A 95 -10.20 -27.06 3.94
N VAL A 96 -10.51 -27.03 5.23
CA VAL A 96 -11.77 -26.48 5.73
C VAL A 96 -11.88 -25.00 5.38
N LEU A 97 -10.79 -24.23 5.54
CA LEU A 97 -10.76 -22.83 5.11
C LEU A 97 -10.98 -22.69 3.60
N THR A 98 -10.35 -23.54 2.77
CA THR A 98 -10.57 -23.55 1.32
C THR A 98 -12.03 -23.82 0.96
N GLU A 99 -12.67 -24.82 1.60
CA GLU A 99 -14.08 -25.15 1.39
C GLU A 99 -15.00 -23.99 1.81
N LEU A 100 -14.72 -23.33 2.94
CA LEU A 100 -15.45 -22.15 3.39
C LEU A 100 -15.34 -20.98 2.40
N LEU A 101 -14.14 -20.68 1.90
CA LEU A 101 -13.93 -19.60 0.93
C LEU A 101 -14.56 -19.93 -0.43
N ALA A 102 -14.58 -21.20 -0.83
CA ALA A 102 -15.25 -21.64 -2.06
C ALA A 102 -16.78 -21.46 -1.97
N GLN A 103 -17.38 -21.75 -0.81
CA GLN A 103 -18.81 -21.57 -0.55
C GLN A 103 -19.22 -20.10 -0.33
N ASN A 104 -18.26 -19.22 -0.02
CA ASN A 104 -18.51 -17.81 0.30
C ASN A 104 -17.67 -16.88 -0.60
N PRO A 105 -18.06 -16.67 -1.88
CA PRO A 105 -17.29 -15.86 -2.83
C PRO A 105 -17.02 -14.42 -2.37
N SER A 106 -17.95 -13.80 -1.64
CA SER A 106 -17.76 -12.44 -1.10
C SER A 106 -16.66 -12.38 -0.04
N LEU A 107 -16.61 -13.37 0.86
CA LEU A 107 -15.54 -13.49 1.86
C LEU A 107 -14.20 -13.76 1.18
N ARG A 108 -14.19 -14.64 0.17
CA ARG A 108 -12.99 -14.92 -0.64
C ARG A 108 -12.47 -13.66 -1.32
N GLY A 109 -13.35 -12.87 -1.95
CA GLY A 109 -12.98 -11.61 -2.59
C GLY A 109 -12.40 -10.60 -1.61
N MET A 110 -13.05 -10.43 -0.45
CA MET A 110 -12.56 -9.55 0.62
C MET A 110 -11.17 -9.96 1.12
N LEU A 111 -10.99 -11.24 1.46
CA LEU A 111 -9.70 -11.75 1.93
C LEU A 111 -8.62 -11.61 0.86
N PHE A 112 -8.95 -11.90 -0.41
CA PHE A 112 -8.02 -11.76 -1.52
C PHE A 112 -7.58 -10.31 -1.73
N GLY A 113 -8.47 -9.33 -1.54
CA GLY A 113 -8.13 -7.91 -1.55
C GLY A 113 -7.05 -7.57 -0.53
N TYR A 114 -7.23 -7.99 0.73
CA TYR A 114 -6.22 -7.79 1.78
C TYR A 114 -4.89 -8.50 1.48
N ILE A 115 -4.93 -9.74 0.96
CA ILE A 115 -3.72 -10.46 0.55
C ILE A 115 -3.03 -9.73 -0.60
N SER A 116 -3.79 -9.17 -1.55
CA SER A 116 -3.25 -8.40 -2.67
C SER A 116 -2.53 -7.14 -2.19
N GLU A 117 -3.11 -6.36 -1.28
CA GLU A 117 -2.43 -5.21 -0.68
C GLU A 117 -1.14 -5.62 0.06
N PHE A 118 -1.18 -6.72 0.81
CA PHE A 118 -0.01 -7.26 1.50
C PHE A 118 1.08 -7.68 0.50
N LYS A 119 0.70 -8.32 -0.60
CA LYS A 119 1.63 -8.77 -1.65
C LYS A 119 2.24 -7.61 -2.43
N LEU A 120 1.47 -6.55 -2.69
CA LEU A 120 2.00 -5.31 -3.25
C LEU A 120 3.11 -4.75 -2.35
N GLU A 121 2.84 -4.68 -1.05
CA GLU A 121 3.81 -4.20 -0.06
C GLU A 121 5.06 -5.08 -0.04
N GLU A 122 4.90 -6.40 0.08
CA GLU A 122 5.99 -7.37 0.13
C GLU A 122 6.89 -7.33 -1.12
N LEU A 123 6.31 -7.18 -2.31
CA LEU A 123 7.04 -7.26 -3.57
C LEU A 123 7.64 -5.93 -4.02
N TRP A 124 6.96 -4.80 -3.76
CA TRP A 124 7.29 -3.53 -4.39
C TRP A 124 7.59 -2.40 -3.41
N LEU A 125 7.02 -2.42 -2.20
CA LEU A 125 7.05 -1.26 -1.30
C LEU A 125 8.04 -1.40 -0.15
N GLN A 126 9.10 -2.18 -0.35
CA GLN A 126 10.11 -2.45 0.66
C GLN A 126 11.31 -1.46 0.60
N PRO A 127 11.95 -1.18 1.74
CA PRO A 127 13.25 -0.51 1.78
C PRO A 127 14.33 -1.29 0.99
N PRO A 128 15.38 -0.61 0.48
CA PRO A 128 15.69 0.81 0.66
C PRO A 128 15.04 1.73 -0.39
N ARG A 129 14.36 1.18 -1.41
CA ARG A 129 13.81 2.01 -2.49
C ARG A 129 12.63 2.85 -2.00
N ILE A 130 11.77 2.27 -1.16
CA ILE A 130 10.69 2.99 -0.47
C ILE A 130 11.15 3.31 0.95
N THR A 131 11.18 4.58 1.29
CA THR A 131 11.69 5.06 2.59
C THR A 131 10.60 5.16 3.66
N ASP A 132 9.34 5.27 3.24
CA ASP A 132 8.19 5.23 4.13
C ASP A 132 6.98 4.69 3.36
N CYS A 133 6.13 3.92 4.03
CA CYS A 133 4.93 3.32 3.47
C CYS A 133 3.85 3.31 4.55
N LEU A 134 2.86 4.19 4.41
CA LEU A 134 1.75 4.34 5.33
C LEU A 134 0.48 3.86 4.63
N LYS A 135 -0.33 3.05 5.31
CA LYS A 135 -1.73 2.88 4.93
C LYS A 135 -2.45 4.18 5.25
N ALA A 136 -3.21 4.73 4.30
CA ALA A 136 -3.99 5.93 4.59
C ALA A 136 -4.95 5.62 5.75
N ASP A 137 -4.82 6.36 6.85
CA ASP A 137 -5.56 6.11 8.08
C ASP A 137 -7.07 6.37 7.86
N ASP A 138 -7.95 5.48 8.31
CA ASP A 138 -9.42 5.57 8.14
C ASP A 138 -10.00 6.87 8.75
N HIS A 139 -9.23 7.54 9.62
CA HIS A 139 -9.62 8.76 10.31
C HIS A 139 -9.25 10.08 9.61
N ASP A 140 -8.39 10.09 8.58
CA ASP A 140 -8.09 11.30 7.78
C ASP A 140 -8.65 11.19 6.35
N ARG A 141 -9.95 11.49 6.22
CA ARG A 141 -10.72 11.46 4.96
C ARG A 141 -10.19 12.40 3.84
N ARG A 142 -9.09 13.14 4.07
CA ARG A 142 -8.49 14.07 3.10
C ARG A 142 -7.39 13.46 2.23
N LYS A 143 -6.82 12.31 2.60
CA LYS A 143 -5.85 11.58 1.78
C LYS A 143 -6.47 10.24 1.35
N LYS A 144 -6.70 10.07 0.05
CA LYS A 144 -7.35 8.89 -0.52
C LYS A 144 -6.36 8.10 -1.35
N GLY A 145 -6.31 6.79 -1.12
CA GLY A 145 -5.43 5.83 -1.79
C GLY A 145 -5.05 4.73 -0.81
N ASP A 146 -4.86 3.51 -1.31
CA ASP A 146 -4.59 2.36 -0.43
C ASP A 146 -3.24 2.49 0.28
N ARG A 147 -2.26 3.11 -0.37
CA ARG A 147 -0.92 3.35 0.19
C ARG A 147 -0.39 4.72 -0.15
N VAL A 148 0.22 5.37 0.83
CA VAL A 148 1.05 6.57 0.64
C VAL A 148 2.51 6.17 0.85
N ILE A 149 3.34 6.38 -0.16
CA ILE A 149 4.75 6.00 -0.15
C ILE A 149 5.64 7.22 -0.32
N ILE A 150 6.87 7.12 0.20
CA ILE A 150 7.95 8.06 -0.11
C ILE A 150 9.00 7.34 -0.96
N TYR A 151 9.25 7.89 -2.15
CA TYR A 151 10.25 7.41 -3.11
C TYR A 151 11.08 8.60 -3.60
N ARG A 152 12.41 8.53 -3.44
CA ARG A 152 13.35 9.63 -3.76
C ARG A 152 12.90 11.00 -3.21
N ASP A 153 12.54 11.01 -1.92
CA ASP A 153 12.08 12.20 -1.18
C ASP A 153 10.78 12.82 -1.70
N GLU A 154 10.08 12.16 -2.62
CA GLU A 154 8.76 12.56 -3.10
C GLU A 154 7.66 11.62 -2.61
N GLN A 155 6.50 12.21 -2.32
CA GLN A 155 5.31 11.46 -1.91
C GLN A 155 4.50 11.02 -3.14
N PHE A 156 4.06 9.77 -3.11
CA PHE A 156 3.14 9.19 -4.09
C PHE A 156 1.98 8.46 -3.40
N ILE A 157 0.83 8.51 -4.04
CA ILE A 157 -0.39 7.80 -3.66
C ILE A 157 -0.61 6.65 -4.63
N ILE A 158 -0.66 5.42 -4.10
CA ILE A 158 -0.89 4.19 -4.86
C ILE A 158 -2.30 3.70 -4.60
N GLU A 159 -3.08 3.50 -5.67
CA GLU A 159 -4.37 2.81 -5.65
C GLU A 159 -4.15 1.35 -6.06
N ALA A 160 -4.50 0.39 -5.21
CA ALA A 160 -4.33 -1.03 -5.45
C ALA A 160 -5.66 -1.68 -5.83
N LYS A 161 -5.70 -2.34 -6.99
CA LYS A 161 -6.86 -3.11 -7.45
C LYS A 161 -6.46 -4.52 -7.87
N SER A 162 -7.45 -5.36 -8.13
CA SER A 162 -7.26 -6.73 -8.61
C SER A 162 -8.14 -6.96 -9.83
N LEU A 163 -7.70 -7.85 -10.73
CA LEU A 163 -8.52 -8.28 -11.84
C LEU A 163 -9.82 -8.95 -11.37
N GLN A 164 -10.92 -8.65 -12.05
CA GLN A 164 -12.20 -9.28 -11.84
C GLN A 164 -12.16 -10.68 -12.45
N THR A 165 -12.14 -11.71 -11.61
CA THR A 165 -11.97 -13.12 -12.04
C THR A 165 -12.98 -13.56 -13.09
N ASN A 166 -14.22 -13.07 -13.02
CA ASN A 166 -15.28 -13.40 -13.99
C ASN A 166 -15.09 -12.74 -15.38
N THR A 167 -14.12 -11.85 -15.53
CA THR A 167 -13.79 -11.17 -16.79
C THR A 167 -12.53 -11.72 -17.47
N VAL A 168 -11.84 -12.65 -16.80
CA VAL A 168 -10.61 -13.24 -17.32
C VAL A 168 -10.93 -14.11 -18.54
N ALA A 169 -10.20 -13.86 -19.62
CA ALA A 169 -10.25 -14.65 -20.84
C ALA A 169 -8.85 -14.90 -21.38
N TYR A 170 -8.64 -16.06 -22.00
CA TYR A 170 -7.43 -16.39 -22.75
C TYR A 170 -7.82 -16.74 -24.17
N LYS A 171 -7.31 -16.00 -25.14
CA LYS A 171 -7.59 -16.21 -26.57
C LYS A 171 -6.39 -15.81 -27.41
N ASP A 172 -6.06 -16.61 -28.42
CA ASP A 172 -5.00 -16.33 -29.39
C ASP A 172 -3.64 -16.02 -28.74
N GLY A 173 -3.30 -16.74 -27.66
CA GLY A 173 -2.03 -16.56 -26.95
C GLY A 173 -2.02 -15.38 -25.97
N ARG A 174 -3.15 -14.70 -25.77
CA ARG A 174 -3.25 -13.47 -25.00
C ARG A 174 -4.29 -13.55 -23.90
N TRP A 175 -3.91 -13.10 -22.70
CA TRP A 175 -4.85 -12.90 -21.60
C TRP A 175 -5.49 -11.51 -21.68
N THR A 176 -6.77 -11.43 -21.33
CA THR A 176 -7.49 -10.18 -21.12
C THR A 176 -8.34 -10.28 -19.86
N ALA A 177 -8.45 -9.18 -19.12
CA ALA A 177 -9.35 -9.05 -17.98
C ALA A 177 -9.62 -7.58 -17.68
N LYS A 178 -10.59 -7.34 -16.82
CA LYS A 178 -10.96 -6.00 -16.37
C LYS A 178 -10.63 -5.82 -14.90
N SER A 179 -10.23 -4.61 -14.53
CA SER A 179 -10.14 -4.17 -13.14
C SER A 179 -11.12 -3.03 -12.92
N GLN A 180 -11.85 -3.08 -11.81
CA GLN A 180 -12.72 -1.99 -11.39
C GLN A 180 -11.87 -0.90 -10.71
N VAL A 181 -12.02 0.35 -11.16
CA VAL A 181 -11.21 1.52 -10.73
C VAL A 181 -12.16 2.67 -10.39
N ASP A 182 -13.11 2.38 -9.52
CA ASP A 182 -14.01 3.36 -8.94
C ASP A 182 -14.01 3.28 -7.41
N ALA A 183 -14.61 4.29 -6.78
CA ALA A 183 -14.82 4.30 -5.35
C ALA A 183 -15.86 3.25 -4.94
N SER A 184 -15.65 2.66 -3.76
CA SER A 184 -16.54 1.64 -3.17
C SER A 184 -18.00 2.10 -3.08
N ASP A 185 -18.21 3.40 -2.81
CA ASP A 185 -19.51 4.02 -2.65
C ASP A 185 -19.65 5.30 -3.48
N ARG A 186 -20.90 5.60 -3.86
CA ARG A 186 -21.23 6.86 -4.52
C ARG A 186 -21.05 8.01 -3.55
N ARG A 187 -20.24 9.00 -3.92
CA ARG A 187 -19.80 10.09 -3.05
C ARG A 187 -19.91 11.44 -3.74
N GLN A 188 -20.02 12.50 -2.94
CA GLN A 188 -19.92 13.87 -3.45
C GLN A 188 -18.47 14.22 -3.70
N ILE A 189 -18.17 14.74 -4.89
CA ILE A 189 -16.86 15.26 -5.27
C ILE A 189 -17.01 16.64 -5.90
N THR A 190 -15.96 17.44 -5.81
CA THR A 190 -15.86 18.73 -6.49
C THR A 190 -14.83 18.60 -7.60
N LEU A 191 -15.24 18.88 -8.83
CA LEU A 191 -14.34 18.91 -9.98
C LEU A 191 -13.41 20.13 -9.93
N PRO A 192 -12.28 20.13 -10.67
CA PRO A 192 -11.39 21.28 -10.77
C PRO A 192 -12.05 22.58 -11.24
N ASN A 193 -13.14 22.48 -12.02
CA ASN A 193 -13.93 23.64 -12.44
C ASN A 193 -14.95 24.13 -11.39
N GLY A 194 -14.93 23.58 -10.17
CA GLY A 194 -15.82 23.93 -9.06
C GLY A 194 -17.18 23.22 -9.07
N THR A 195 -17.50 22.43 -10.10
CA THR A 195 -18.77 21.70 -10.17
C THR A 195 -18.81 20.57 -9.13
N ALA A 196 -19.89 20.50 -8.35
CA ALA A 196 -20.15 19.37 -7.46
C ALA A 196 -20.95 18.26 -8.17
N LEU A 197 -20.58 17.00 -7.94
CA LEU A 197 -21.27 15.81 -8.47
C LEU A 197 -21.28 14.66 -7.48
N SER A 198 -22.29 13.82 -7.61
CA SER A 198 -22.36 12.53 -6.93
C SER A 198 -22.03 11.39 -7.89
N THR A 199 -20.88 10.74 -7.69
CA THR A 199 -20.37 9.66 -8.56
C THR A 199 -19.54 8.63 -7.80
N THR A 200 -19.35 7.46 -8.39
CA THR A 200 -18.33 6.48 -7.98
C THR A 200 -17.00 6.71 -8.71
N CYS A 201 -16.99 7.40 -9.85
CA CYS A 201 -15.77 7.63 -10.62
C CYS A 201 -14.69 8.33 -9.76
N LEU A 202 -13.46 7.85 -9.89
CA LEU A 202 -12.28 8.51 -9.32
C LEU A 202 -11.88 9.70 -10.21
N LEU A 203 -11.31 10.73 -9.58
CA LEU A 203 -10.80 11.89 -10.29
C LEU A 203 -9.47 11.59 -10.97
N VAL A 204 -9.25 12.28 -12.08
CA VAL A 204 -7.90 12.44 -12.64
C VAL A 204 -7.05 13.21 -11.64
N GLY A 205 -5.93 12.62 -11.24
CA GLY A 205 -5.03 13.12 -10.20
C GLY A 205 -5.46 12.80 -8.77
N GLU A 206 -6.49 11.96 -8.54
CA GLU A 206 -6.88 11.56 -7.17
C GLU A 206 -5.82 10.72 -6.46
N PHE A 207 -5.10 9.93 -7.24
CA PHE A 207 -3.93 9.14 -6.84
C PHE A 207 -2.87 9.29 -7.94
N ASP A 208 -1.63 8.85 -7.69
CA ASP A 208 -0.54 8.98 -8.66
C ASP A 208 -0.43 7.74 -9.56
N VAL A 209 -0.45 6.54 -8.96
CA VAL A 209 -0.26 5.27 -9.68
C VAL A 209 -1.37 4.28 -9.34
N LEU A 210 -1.93 3.64 -10.36
CA LEU A 210 -2.78 2.47 -10.22
C LEU A 210 -1.89 1.22 -10.27
N ALA A 211 -1.96 0.39 -9.24
CA ALA A 211 -1.34 -0.94 -9.18
C ALA A 211 -2.42 -2.01 -9.31
N VAL A 212 -2.38 -2.84 -10.36
CA VAL A 212 -3.34 -3.93 -10.57
C VAL A 212 -2.64 -5.27 -10.40
N ASN A 213 -3.14 -6.07 -9.45
CA ASN A 213 -2.73 -7.46 -9.28
C ASN A 213 -3.25 -8.33 -10.44
N THR A 214 -2.34 -9.00 -11.14
CA THR A 214 -2.64 -9.85 -12.31
C THR A 214 -2.62 -11.36 -12.01
N TYR A 215 -2.59 -11.76 -10.75
CA TYR A 215 -2.63 -13.16 -10.30
C TYR A 215 -3.68 -14.03 -11.03
N PRO A 216 -4.91 -13.56 -11.33
CA PRO A 216 -5.89 -14.38 -12.06
C PRO A 216 -5.50 -14.83 -13.47
N PHE A 217 -4.44 -14.29 -14.09
CA PHE A 217 -3.96 -14.76 -15.40
C PHE A 217 -3.19 -16.08 -15.31
N GLU A 218 -2.16 -16.13 -14.48
CA GLU A 218 -1.19 -17.26 -14.47
C GLU A 218 -0.95 -17.82 -13.06
N GLU A 219 -1.77 -17.42 -12.08
CA GLU A 219 -1.59 -17.76 -10.66
C GLU A 219 -0.23 -17.34 -10.08
N GLU A 220 0.36 -16.29 -10.68
CA GLU A 220 1.61 -15.70 -10.24
C GLU A 220 1.38 -14.31 -9.66
N TRP A 221 1.96 -14.03 -8.50
CA TRP A 221 1.88 -12.70 -7.88
C TRP A 221 2.70 -11.69 -8.68
N ARG A 222 2.00 -10.95 -9.55
CA ARG A 222 2.52 -9.84 -10.34
C ARG A 222 1.61 -8.64 -10.21
N PHE A 223 2.21 -7.46 -10.35
CA PHE A 223 1.50 -6.20 -10.42
C PHE A 223 1.87 -5.47 -11.68
N VAL A 224 0.89 -4.75 -12.22
CA VAL A 224 1.08 -3.85 -13.36
C VAL A 224 0.66 -2.45 -12.94
N PHE A 225 1.34 -1.46 -13.48
CA PHE A 225 1.31 -0.09 -13.00
C PHE A 225 0.96 0.87 -14.13
N ALA A 226 0.09 1.83 -13.86
CA ALA A 226 -0.22 2.92 -14.79
C ALA A 226 -0.32 4.24 -14.04
N LYS A 227 0.13 5.33 -14.65
CA LYS A 227 -0.09 6.67 -14.12
C LYS A 227 -1.58 6.97 -14.15
N ASN A 228 -2.12 7.56 -13.08
CA ASN A 228 -3.53 7.94 -13.03
C ASN A 228 -3.96 8.77 -14.25
N LYS A 229 -3.12 9.75 -14.65
CA LYS A 229 -3.42 10.64 -15.77
C LYS A 229 -3.58 9.91 -17.11
N ASP A 230 -2.94 8.76 -17.29
CA ASP A 230 -2.94 7.99 -18.54
C ASP A 230 -4.09 6.98 -18.60
N LEU A 231 -4.83 6.79 -17.50
CA LEU A 231 -5.98 5.90 -17.45
C LEU A 231 -7.13 6.41 -18.32
N PRO A 232 -7.95 5.51 -18.90
CA PRO A 232 -9.07 5.90 -19.73
C PRO A 232 -10.09 6.74 -18.95
N ARG A 233 -10.75 7.67 -19.66
CA ARG A 233 -11.83 8.49 -19.12
C ARG A 233 -13.17 7.80 -19.27
N THR A 234 -14.12 8.14 -18.39
CA THR A 234 -15.47 7.59 -18.48
C THR A 234 -16.15 7.98 -19.80
N SER A 235 -16.77 7.00 -20.46
CA SER A 235 -17.54 7.20 -21.68
C SER A 235 -19.04 7.40 -21.43
N TRP A 236 -19.48 7.36 -20.16
CA TRP A 236 -20.88 7.45 -19.80
C TRP A 236 -21.48 8.81 -20.19
N ARG A 237 -22.53 8.77 -21.04
CA ARG A 237 -23.17 9.97 -21.60
C ARG A 237 -23.99 10.78 -20.59
N GLY A 238 -24.14 10.30 -19.35
CA GLY A 238 -24.75 11.05 -18.26
C GLY A 238 -23.87 12.20 -17.74
N TYR A 239 -22.57 12.20 -18.06
CA TYR A 239 -21.67 13.32 -17.79
C TYR A 239 -21.49 14.20 -19.03
N THR A 240 -21.37 15.52 -18.81
CA THR A 240 -21.03 16.46 -19.89
C THR A 240 -19.66 16.12 -20.49
N PRO A 241 -19.35 16.52 -21.74
CA PRO A 241 -18.02 16.33 -22.32
C PRO A 241 -16.89 16.86 -21.43
N GLU A 242 -17.10 18.00 -20.79
CA GLU A 242 -16.15 18.60 -19.85
C GLU A 242 -15.99 17.75 -18.58
N GLN A 243 -17.08 17.33 -17.94
CA GLN A 243 -17.04 16.47 -16.74
C GLN A 243 -16.27 15.17 -17.00
N ARG A 244 -16.44 14.56 -18.18
CA ARG A 244 -15.75 13.33 -18.56
C ARG A 244 -14.22 13.49 -18.61
N GLN A 245 -13.70 14.68 -18.86
CA GLN A 245 -12.25 14.91 -18.87
C GLN A 245 -11.61 14.74 -17.48
N TYR A 246 -12.38 14.98 -16.42
CA TYR A 246 -11.93 14.89 -15.03
C TYR A 246 -12.21 13.55 -14.35
N LEU A 247 -12.96 12.65 -15.01
CA LEU A 247 -13.43 11.40 -14.43
C LEU A 247 -12.80 10.19 -15.12
N LEU A 248 -12.15 9.34 -14.33
CA LEU A 248 -11.66 8.05 -14.79
C LEU A 248 -12.82 7.12 -15.17
N ALA A 249 -12.57 6.23 -16.13
CA ALA A 249 -13.47 5.10 -16.38
C ALA A 249 -13.52 4.21 -15.14
N THR A 250 -14.72 3.74 -14.78
CA THR A 250 -14.91 2.84 -13.62
C THR A 250 -14.30 1.46 -13.82
N THR A 251 -13.87 1.15 -15.04
CA THR A 251 -13.25 -0.12 -15.38
C THR A 251 -12.14 0.12 -16.40
N VAL A 252 -11.02 -0.57 -16.20
CA VAL A 252 -9.88 -0.56 -17.11
C VAL A 252 -9.61 -1.98 -17.60
N GLU A 253 -9.20 -2.13 -18.85
CA GLU A 253 -8.83 -3.42 -19.42
C GLU A 253 -7.31 -3.62 -19.28
N ILE A 254 -6.93 -4.81 -18.83
CA ILE A 254 -5.54 -5.24 -18.67
C ILE A 254 -5.35 -6.48 -19.54
N THR A 255 -4.19 -6.58 -20.17
CA THR A 255 -3.85 -7.72 -21.01
C THR A 255 -2.47 -8.27 -20.70
N TRP A 256 -2.22 -9.51 -21.08
CA TRP A 256 -0.89 -10.13 -21.03
C TRP A 256 -0.60 -10.84 -22.36
N PRO A 257 0.45 -10.46 -23.11
CA PRO A 257 1.46 -9.42 -22.83
C PRO A 257 0.90 -8.01 -22.64
N LEU A 258 1.64 -7.16 -21.94
CA LEU A 258 1.16 -5.82 -21.56
C LEU A 258 1.01 -4.88 -22.75
N GLU A 259 -0.01 -4.02 -22.66
CA GLU A 259 -0.23 -2.90 -23.56
C GLU A 259 -0.31 -1.58 -22.77
N PRO A 260 0.00 -0.44 -23.42
CA PRO A 260 -0.17 0.87 -22.81
C PRO A 260 -1.60 1.07 -22.25
N PRO A 261 -1.74 1.78 -21.11
CA PRO A 261 -0.73 2.55 -20.39
C PRO A 261 -0.01 1.74 -19.28
N PHE A 262 -0.10 0.41 -19.28
CA PHE A 262 0.43 -0.41 -18.19
C PHE A 262 1.91 -0.77 -18.37
N HIS A 263 2.61 -0.79 -17.25
CA HIS A 263 4.02 -1.18 -17.11
C HIS A 263 4.16 -2.28 -16.05
N ASP A 264 5.17 -3.13 -16.18
CA ASP A 264 5.51 -4.17 -15.20
C ASP A 264 6.51 -3.70 -14.14
N ASP A 265 7.02 -2.47 -14.23
CA ASP A 265 7.96 -1.88 -13.26
C ASP A 265 7.38 -0.60 -12.63
N LEU A 266 7.05 -0.66 -11.34
CA LEU A 266 6.58 0.49 -10.57
C LEU A 266 7.58 1.65 -10.59
N PHE A 267 8.87 1.36 -10.46
CA PHE A 267 9.89 2.40 -10.28
C PHE A 267 10.14 3.16 -11.58
N LYS A 268 9.92 2.53 -12.72
CA LYS A 268 9.88 3.22 -14.02
C LYS A 268 8.76 4.25 -14.04
N VAL A 269 7.55 3.87 -13.61
CA VAL A 269 6.40 4.78 -13.56
C VAL A 269 6.63 5.94 -12.58
N LEU A 270 7.20 5.65 -11.40
CA LEU A 270 7.54 6.68 -10.42
C LEU A 270 8.63 7.64 -10.92
N ASP A 271 9.69 7.12 -11.55
CA ASP A 271 10.76 7.94 -12.13
C ASP A 271 10.23 8.88 -13.23
N GLU A 272 9.31 8.39 -14.07
CA GLU A 272 8.63 9.23 -15.07
C GLU A 272 7.74 10.30 -14.43
N LEU A 273 7.02 9.98 -13.34
CA LEU A 273 6.21 10.98 -12.62
C LEU A 273 7.07 12.07 -11.97
N ILE A 274 8.24 11.73 -11.43
CA ILE A 274 9.21 12.72 -10.92
C ILE A 274 9.63 13.66 -12.06
N GLN A 275 10.01 13.11 -13.21
CA GLN A 275 10.43 13.91 -14.38
C GLN A 275 9.34 14.83 -14.91
N GLU A 276 8.06 14.52 -14.68
CA GLU A 276 6.94 15.35 -15.11
C GLU A 276 6.58 16.44 -14.10
N ARG A 277 7.02 16.30 -12.84
CA ARG A 277 6.80 17.30 -11.77
C ARG A 277 7.84 18.43 -11.78
N HIS A 278 9.02 18.20 -12.37
CA HIS A 278 10.15 19.15 -12.47
C HIS A 278 10.44 19.56 -13.91
#